data_AF-A0A7J7J647-F1
#
_entry.id   AF-A0A7J7J647-F1
#
_cell.length_a   1.000
_cell.length_b   1.000
_cell.length_c   1.000
_cell.angle_alpha   90.00
_cell.angle_beta   90.00
_cell.angle_gamma   90.00
#
_symmetry.space_group_name_H-M   'P 1'
#
loop_
_entity.id
_entity.type
_entity.pdbx_description
1 polymer ?
#
loop_
_entity_poly.entity_id
_entity_poly.type
_entity_poly.pdbx_seq_one_letter_code
_entity_poly.pdbx_strand_id
1 'polypeptide(L)'
;MYAGHNYPIMNLHERVLSVLACRYVSEVVIGAPYSVDKALMDHFKVDLVLHGNTPVMPAEDGSDPYAYPKSLVSVVKFIGVGC
;
A
#
# COMPACT_ATOMS: atom_id res chain seq x y z
N MET A 1 12.61 -11.03 0.59
CA MET A 1 12.71 -11.38 2.04
C MET A 1 12.60 -10.12 2.88
N TYR A 2 11.37 -9.75 3.24
CA TYR A 2 11.04 -8.42 3.77
C TYR A 2 11.23 -8.37 5.30
N ALA A 3 12.09 -7.45 5.75
CA ALA A 3 12.25 -6.99 7.14
C ALA A 3 12.79 -7.99 8.19
N GLY A 4 13.96 -8.62 7.99
CA GLY A 4 14.76 -9.19 9.09
C GLY A 4 14.09 -10.33 9.90
N HIS A 5 14.85 -10.89 10.84
CA HIS A 5 14.56 -12.18 11.50
C HIS A 5 13.28 -12.26 12.36
N ASN A 6 12.54 -11.16 12.56
CA ASN A 6 11.40 -11.15 13.48
C ASN A 6 10.22 -10.26 13.06
N TYR A 7 10.19 -9.76 11.81
CA TYR A 7 9.00 -9.06 11.31
C TYR A 7 8.26 -9.91 10.28
N PRO A 8 6.92 -9.78 10.22
CA PRO A 8 6.07 -8.92 11.06
C PRO A 8 5.83 -9.50 12.46
N ILE A 9 5.90 -8.64 13.50
CA ILE A 9 5.63 -9.01 14.91
C ILE A 9 4.17 -9.45 15.10
N MET A 10 3.26 -8.90 14.29
CA MET A 10 1.84 -9.23 14.27
C MET A 10 1.49 -10.05 13.02
N ASN A 11 0.66 -11.06 13.20
CA ASN A 11 0.13 -11.86 12.10
C ASN A 11 -0.76 -11.03 11.17
N LEU A 12 -0.97 -11.51 9.95
CA LEU A 12 -1.81 -10.80 8.96
C LEU A 12 -3.22 -10.50 9.50
N HIS A 13 -3.85 -11.46 10.18
CA HIS A 13 -5.18 -11.29 10.76
C HIS A 13 -5.23 -10.19 11.83
N GLU A 14 -4.23 -10.11 12.70
CA GLU A 14 -4.14 -9.08 13.75
C GLU A 14 -3.98 -7.69 13.15
N ARG A 15 -3.19 -7.59 12.07
CA ARG A 15 -3.02 -6.34 11.32
C ARG A 15 -4.31 -5.89 10.66
N VAL A 16 -5.05 -6.81 10.05
CA VAL A 16 -6.33 -6.50 9.40
C VAL A 16 -7.34 -5.98 10.43
N LEU A 17 -7.47 -6.63 11.59
CA LEU A 17 -8.35 -6.18 12.67
C LEU A 17 -7.96 -4.79 13.20
N SER A 18 -6.66 -4.54 13.34
CA SER A 18 -6.14 -3.24 13.80
C SER A 18 -6.48 -2.10 12.83
N VAL A 19 -6.39 -2.36 11.52
CA VAL A 19 -6.71 -1.36 10.47
C VAL A 19 -8.22 -1.16 10.34
N LEU A 20 -9.02 -2.22 10.45
CA LEU A 20 -10.48 -2.12 10.45
C LEU A 20 -11.04 -1.38 11.66
N ALA A 21 -10.30 -1.35 12.78
CA ALA A 21 -10.67 -0.54 13.94
C ALA A 21 -10.46 0.97 13.72
N CYS A 22 -9.78 1.40 12.66
CA CYS A 22 -9.59 2.81 12.34
C CYS A 22 -10.86 3.42 11.71
N ARG A 23 -11.37 4.50 12.30
CA ARG A 23 -12.56 5.24 11.79
C ARG A 23 -12.42 5.72 10.34
N TYR A 24 -11.21 5.92 9.86
CA TYR A 24 -10.93 6.42 8.51
C TYR A 24 -10.94 5.33 7.43
N VAL A 25 -10.98 4.07 7.81
CA VAL A 25 -10.89 2.93 6.88
C VAL A 25 -12.26 2.29 6.74
N SER A 26 -12.76 2.20 5.51
CA SER A 26 -14.02 1.50 5.22
C SER A 26 -13.80 0.02 4.97
N GLU A 27 -12.77 -0.33 4.20
CA GLU A 27 -12.48 -1.70 3.77
C GLU A 27 -10.98 -1.96 3.70
N VAL A 28 -10.58 -3.22 3.88
CA VAL A 28 -9.19 -3.65 3.82
C VAL A 28 -9.07 -4.85 2.87
N VAL A 29 -8.15 -4.75 1.91
CA VAL A 29 -7.82 -5.86 1.01
C VAL A 29 -6.76 -6.75 1.68
N ILE A 30 -7.15 -7.99 2.01
CA ILE A 30 -6.25 -8.98 2.61
C ILE A 30 -5.40 -9.62 1.51
N GLY A 31 -4.08 -9.57 1.64
CA GLY A 31 -3.16 -10.18 0.67
C GLY A 31 -2.99 -9.39 -0.62
N ALA A 32 -3.11 -8.06 -0.56
CA ALA A 32 -2.83 -7.20 -1.70
C ALA A 32 -1.37 -7.39 -2.19
N PRO A 33 -1.15 -7.42 -3.52
CA PRO A 33 0.20 -7.49 -4.08
C PRO A 33 1.00 -6.24 -3.73
N TYR A 34 2.33 -6.37 -3.72
CA TYR A 34 3.24 -5.24 -3.43
C TYR A 34 3.20 -4.18 -4.53
N SER A 35 3.14 -4.61 -5.79
CA SER A 35 3.01 -3.74 -6.96
C SER A 35 1.55 -3.42 -7.22
N VAL A 36 1.24 -2.15 -7.46
CA VAL A 36 -0.13 -1.71 -7.76
C VAL A 36 -0.42 -1.92 -9.24
N ASP A 37 -1.09 -3.02 -9.57
CA ASP A 37 -1.43 -3.37 -10.94
C ASP A 37 -2.74 -2.73 -11.45
N LYS A 38 -2.86 -2.65 -12.78
CA LYS A 38 -4.08 -2.22 -13.47
C LYS A 38 -5.31 -2.99 -13.03
N ALA A 39 -5.20 -4.31 -12.89
CA ALA A 39 -6.33 -5.16 -12.53
C ALA A 39 -6.90 -4.79 -11.15
N LEU A 40 -6.02 -4.43 -10.20
CA LEU A 40 -6.43 -3.99 -8.87
C LEU A 40 -7.11 -2.62 -8.93
N MET A 41 -6.54 -1.68 -9.68
CA MET A 41 -7.15 -0.35 -9.84
C MET A 41 -8.52 -0.41 -10.53
N ASP A 42 -8.68 -1.25 -11.55
CA ASP A 42 -9.94 -1.39 -12.31
C ASP A 42 -11.00 -2.15 -11.50
N HIS A 43 -10.60 -3.19 -10.77
CA HIS A 43 -11.50 -3.98 -9.91
C HIS A 43 -12.12 -3.14 -8.79
N PHE A 44 -11.31 -2.29 -8.13
CA PHE A 44 -11.77 -1.44 -7.03
C PHE A 44 -12.14 -0.01 -7.47
N LYS A 45 -12.00 0.31 -8.77
CA LYS A 45 -12.23 1.65 -9.34
C LYS A 45 -11.55 2.76 -8.53
N VAL A 46 -10.24 2.62 -8.35
CA VAL A 46 -9.45 3.50 -7.49
C VAL A 46 -9.16 4.83 -8.20
N ASP A 47 -9.71 5.93 -7.69
CA ASP A 47 -9.45 7.28 -8.22
C ASP A 47 -8.11 7.85 -7.71
N LEU A 48 -7.73 7.52 -6.47
CA LEU A 48 -6.59 8.13 -5.77
C LEU A 48 -5.78 7.09 -4.99
N VAL A 49 -4.46 7.11 -5.16
CA VAL A 49 -3.51 6.29 -4.40
C VAL A 49 -2.67 7.21 -3.53
N LEU A 50 -2.58 6.93 -2.23
CA LEU A 50 -1.86 7.75 -1.27
C LEU A 50 -0.76 6.92 -0.63
N HIS A 51 0.43 7.51 -0.49
CA HIS A 51 1.55 6.91 0.22
C HIS A 51 2.08 7.88 1.27
N GLY A 52 2.68 7.40 2.34
CA GLY A 52 3.34 8.28 3.32
C GLY A 52 4.70 8.75 2.81
N ASN A 53 5.35 9.72 3.47
CA ASN A 53 6.73 10.13 3.13
C ASN A 53 7.81 9.10 3.55
N THR A 54 7.45 7.82 3.60
CA THR A 54 8.38 6.73 3.94
C THR A 54 9.15 6.27 2.70
N PRO A 55 10.40 5.79 2.86
CA PRO A 55 11.17 5.29 1.74
C PRO A 55 10.41 4.14 1.07
N VAL A 56 10.08 4.35 -0.21
CA VAL A 56 9.49 3.30 -1.06
C VAL A 56 10.61 2.34 -1.40
N MET A 57 10.46 1.08 -0.99
CA MET A 57 11.39 0.05 -1.44
C MET A 57 11.03 -0.39 -2.86
N PRO A 58 12.01 -0.63 -3.74
CA PRO A 58 11.73 -1.19 -5.05
C PRO A 58 11.15 -2.61 -4.90
N ALA A 59 10.35 -3.01 -5.88
CA ALA A 59 9.91 -4.40 -6.02
C ALA A 59 11.12 -5.33 -6.25
N GLU A 60 10.92 -6.65 -6.19
CA GLU A 60 12.01 -7.63 -6.41
C GLU A 60 12.71 -7.44 -7.77
N ASP A 61 11.99 -6.91 -8.77
CA ASP A 61 12.50 -6.60 -10.10
C ASP A 61 13.22 -5.24 -10.22
N GLY A 62 13.39 -4.52 -9.11
CA GLY A 62 13.97 -3.17 -9.09
C GLY A 62 13.02 -2.06 -9.59
N SER A 63 11.80 -2.42 -9.96
CA SER A 63 10.78 -1.49 -10.45
C SER A 63 10.08 -0.74 -9.30
N ASP A 64 9.59 0.47 -9.59
CA ASP A 64 8.79 1.24 -8.64
C ASP A 64 7.38 0.60 -8.53
N PRO A 65 6.95 0.15 -7.34
CA PRO A 65 5.63 -0.46 -7.15
C PRO A 65 4.46 0.49 -7.49
N TYR A 66 4.70 1.81 -7.55
CA TYR A 66 3.72 2.83 -7.92
C TYR A 66 3.87 3.35 -9.35
N ALA A 67 4.68 2.72 -10.20
CA ALA A 67 4.90 3.16 -11.58
C ALA A 67 3.60 3.28 -12.38
N TYR A 68 2.70 2.30 -12.23
CA TYR A 68 1.43 2.28 -12.96
C TYR A 68 0.46 3.39 -12.49
N PRO A 69 0.14 3.55 -11.18
CA PRO A 69 -0.65 4.68 -10.68
C PRO A 69 -0.09 6.06 -11.07
N LYS A 70 1.24 6.22 -11.04
CA LYS A 70 1.90 7.47 -11.43
C LYS A 70 1.67 7.82 -12.89
N SER A 71 1.59 6.83 -13.78
CA SER A 71 1.38 7.05 -15.22
C SER A 71 -0.04 7.47 -15.59
N LEU A 72 -1.04 7.14 -14.75
CA LEU A 72 -2.46 7.35 -15.04
C LEU A 72 -3.02 8.71 -14.61
N VAL A 73 -2.23 9.55 -13.92
CA VAL A 73 -2.71 10.81 -13.29
C VAL A 73 -3.49 10.58 -11.98
N SER A 74 -3.40 9.39 -11.37
CA SER A 74 -3.83 9.19 -9.98
C SER A 74 -2.75 9.77 -9.06
N VAL A 75 -2.98 10.97 -8.52
CA VAL A 75 -2.00 11.72 -7.73
C VAL A 75 -1.51 10.88 -6.55
N VAL A 76 -0.29 10.34 -6.63
CA VAL A 76 0.39 9.77 -5.47
C VAL A 76 0.76 10.92 -4.55
N LYS A 77 -0.19 11.31 -3.70
CA LYS A 77 0.02 12.37 -2.73
C LYS A 77 0.74 11.75 -1.55
N PHE A 78 1.99 12.16 -1.38
CA PHE A 78 2.76 11.85 -0.20
C PHE A 78 2.11 12.59 0.97
N ILE A 79 1.32 11.89 1.79
CA ILE A 79 0.82 12.45 3.04
C ILE A 79 2.03 12.50 3.96
N GLY A 80 2.65 13.68 4.05
CA GLY A 80 3.54 14.00 5.15
C GLY A 80 2.72 13.89 6.43
N VAL A 81 3.01 12.86 7.24
CA VAL A 81 2.64 12.91 8.65
C VAL A 81 3.50 14.04 9.21
N GLY A 82 2.89 15.22 9.39
CA GLY A 82 3.54 16.36 10.03
C GLY A 82 3.84 15.98 11.47
N CYS A 83 5.06 15.49 11.69
CA CYS A 83 5.78 15.77 12.92
C CYS A 83 6.33 17.19 12.83
#